data_AF-A0A661VSX3-F1
#
_entry.id   AF-A0A661VSX3-F1
#
_cell.length_a   1.000
_cell.length_b   1.000
_cell.length_c   1.000
_cell.angle_alpha   90.00
_cell.angle_beta   90.00
_cell.angle_gamma   90.00
#
_symmetry.space_group_name_H-M   'P 1'
#
loop_
_entity.id
_entity.type
_entity.pdbx_description
1 polymer ?
#
loop_
_entity_poly.entity_id
_entity_poly.type
_entity_poly.pdbx_seq_one_letter_code
_entity_poly.pdbx_strand_id
1 'polypeptide(L)'
;MQRINNPRTLVLLIALVIALAVVSNLLEEPVEETAEPDVAEEIAPDVVFTVGPLEVTSTVINTWAMMLLLGVGAYLIGRNLKLRPGLVQNMLEWIVEAIERLIREMVGVEDTSIFLPLVGTLAFFIGTANLIGLLPGLKSPTPDINTPLAMALVVLFSVPYFGIRTRGLWGYLKHYVEPIFLMLP
;
A
#
# COMPACT_ATOMS: atom_id res chain seq x y z
N MET A 1 -18.16 21.41 -10.75
CA MET A 1 -17.05 21.64 -9.80
C MET A 1 -17.40 21.51 -8.29
N GLN A 2 -18.56 21.00 -7.85
CA GLN A 2 -19.10 21.46 -6.55
C GLN A 2 -19.28 20.50 -5.34
N ARG A 3 -18.75 19.27 -5.28
CA ARG A 3 -18.71 18.58 -3.95
C ARG A 3 -17.51 17.66 -3.67
N ILE A 4 -16.49 17.61 -4.53
CA ILE A 4 -15.16 17.15 -4.07
C ILE A 4 -14.45 18.27 -3.31
N ASN A 5 -14.78 19.53 -3.61
CA ASN A 5 -14.56 20.69 -2.74
C ASN A 5 -15.56 20.73 -1.55
N ASN A 6 -15.83 19.60 -0.90
CA ASN A 6 -16.50 19.69 0.40
C ASN A 6 -15.41 20.05 1.42
N PRO A 7 -15.36 21.30 1.93
CA PRO A 7 -14.29 21.74 2.81
C PRO A 7 -14.15 20.82 4.00
N ARG A 8 -15.24 20.18 4.45
CA ARG A 8 -15.24 19.21 5.54
C ARG A 8 -14.41 17.96 5.26
N THR A 9 -14.50 17.37 4.06
CA THR A 9 -13.72 16.16 3.74
C THR A 9 -12.24 16.47 3.62
N LEU A 10 -11.90 17.61 3.01
CA LEU A 10 -10.52 18.06 2.87
C LEU A 10 -9.92 18.43 4.23
N VAL A 11 -10.69 19.11 5.09
CA VAL A 11 -10.29 19.40 6.47
C VAL A 11 -10.11 18.11 7.27
N LEU A 12 -10.98 17.11 7.13
CA LEU A 12 -10.82 15.82 7.82
C LEU A 12 -9.58 15.06 7.35
N LEU A 13 -9.29 15.05 6.05
CA LEU A 13 -8.09 14.41 5.51
C LEU A 13 -6.81 15.13 5.96
N ILE A 14 -6.79 16.47 5.88
CA ILE A 14 -5.65 17.26 6.35
C ILE A 14 -5.47 17.09 7.85
N ALA A 15 -6.54 17.16 8.64
CA ALA A 15 -6.48 16.93 10.09
C ALA A 15 -5.97 15.52 10.41
N LEU A 16 -6.36 14.51 9.63
CA LEU A 16 -5.85 13.15 9.78
C LEU A 16 -4.36 13.07 9.47
N VAL A 17 -3.91 13.64 8.35
CA VAL A 17 -2.48 13.67 7.98
C VAL A 17 -1.66 14.41 9.04
N ILE A 18 -2.15 15.56 9.53
CA ILE A 18 -1.49 16.31 10.61
C ILE A 18 -1.46 15.49 11.90
N ALA A 19 -2.57 14.85 12.28
CA ALA A 19 -2.61 14.00 13.46
C ALA A 19 -1.60 12.84 13.36
N LEU A 20 -1.49 12.22 12.18
CA LEU A 20 -0.49 11.19 11.93
C LEU A 20 0.95 11.72 11.98
N ALA A 21 1.21 12.93 11.46
CA ALA A 21 2.53 13.56 11.53
C ALA A 21 2.90 13.90 12.98
N VAL A 22 1.94 14.40 13.76
CA VAL A 22 2.13 14.67 15.20
C VAL A 22 2.41 13.38 15.96
N VAL A 23 1.65 12.30 15.70
CA VAL A 23 1.91 10.99 16.32
C VAL A 23 3.28 10.46 15.91
N SER A 24 3.64 10.54 14.62
CA SER A 24 4.95 10.12 14.12
C SER A 24 6.08 10.86 14.84
N ASN A 25 5.99 12.19 14.98
CA ASN A 25 6.99 13.01 15.67
C ASN A 25 7.01 12.76 17.20
N LEU A 26 5.88 12.40 17.81
CA LEU A 26 5.80 12.12 19.26
C LEU A 26 6.41 10.76 19.63
N LEU A 27 6.47 9.84 18.68
CA LEU A 27 7.09 8.53 18.85
C LEU A 27 8.59 8.56 18.55
N GLU A 28 9.11 9.71 18.11
CA GLU A 28 10.51 9.87 17.75
C GLU A 28 11.32 10.26 18.98
N GLU A 29 12.30 9.44 19.36
CA GLU A 29 13.28 9.83 20.36
C GLU A 29 14.18 10.95 19.79
N PRO A 30 14.57 11.95 20.59
CA PRO A 30 15.39 13.06 20.11
C PRO A 30 16.74 12.54 19.61
N VAL A 31 17.01 12.73 18.33
CA VAL A 31 18.27 12.32 17.68
C VAL A 31 19.44 13.03 18.35
N GLU A 32 20.31 12.26 19.00
CA GLU A 32 21.52 12.79 19.64
C GLU A 32 22.54 13.15 18.54
N GLU A 33 22.77 14.46 18.35
CA GLU A 33 23.54 15.05 17.25
C GLU A 33 25.08 14.83 17.38
N THR A 34 25.57 13.59 17.53
CA THR A 34 27.03 13.35 17.68
C THR A 34 27.64 12.10 17.04
N ALA A 35 26.94 11.30 16.24
CA ALA A 35 27.58 10.21 15.49
C ALA A 35 27.14 10.23 14.02
N GLU A 36 28.04 9.85 13.11
CA GLU A 36 27.71 9.61 11.69
C GLU A 36 26.41 8.79 11.62
N PRO A 37 25.45 9.10 10.72
CA PRO A 37 24.20 8.35 10.65
C PRO A 37 24.56 6.91 10.32
N ASP A 38 24.46 6.03 11.32
CA ASP A 38 24.58 4.61 11.09
C ASP A 38 23.36 4.25 10.24
N VAL A 39 23.60 3.92 8.97
CA VAL A 39 22.57 3.54 8.02
C VAL A 39 21.75 2.36 8.58
N ALA A 40 22.34 1.55 9.46
CA ALA A 40 21.63 0.48 10.15
C ALA A 40 20.58 1.00 11.16
N GLU A 41 20.84 2.13 11.83
CA GLU A 41 19.95 2.75 12.82
C GLU A 41 18.78 3.49 12.15
N GLU A 42 18.98 4.05 10.96
CA GLU A 42 17.89 4.67 10.16
C GLU A 42 16.88 3.64 9.60
N ILE A 43 17.32 2.39 9.40
CA ILE A 43 16.52 1.31 8.80
C ILE A 43 15.96 0.36 9.87
N ALA A 44 16.53 0.34 11.07
CA ALA A 44 16.10 -0.54 12.15
C ALA A 44 14.81 -0.01 12.80
N PRO A 45 13.83 -0.89 13.06
CA PRO A 45 12.60 -0.49 13.71
C PRO A 45 12.77 -0.41 15.23
N ASP A 46 12.54 0.77 15.80
CA ASP A 46 12.55 0.98 17.25
C ASP A 46 11.35 0.30 17.93
N VAL A 47 11.58 -0.32 19.09
CA VAL A 47 10.51 -0.90 19.91
C VAL A 47 9.84 0.22 20.70
N VAL A 48 8.57 0.49 20.41
CA VAL A 48 7.81 1.56 21.06
C VAL A 48 7.17 1.07 22.36
N PHE A 49 6.56 -0.12 22.33
CA PHE A 49 6.00 -0.74 23.53
C PHE A 49 5.89 -2.26 23.36
N THR A 50 5.80 -2.98 24.46
CA THR A 50 5.64 -4.44 24.47
C THR A 50 4.26 -4.81 25.00
N VAL A 51 3.60 -5.75 24.33
CA VAL A 51 2.33 -6.36 24.77
C VAL A 51 2.61 -7.82 25.08
N GLY A 52 2.99 -8.12 26.32
CA GLY A 52 3.43 -9.46 26.71
C GLY A 52 4.72 -9.85 25.97
N PRO A 53 4.77 -10.96 25.22
CA PRO A 53 5.95 -11.37 24.45
C PRO A 53 6.09 -10.68 23.09
N LEU A 54 5.14 -9.81 22.70
CA LEU A 54 5.14 -9.16 21.38
C LEU A 54 5.68 -7.73 21.50
N GLU A 55 6.77 -7.47 20.78
CA GLU A 55 7.36 -6.14 20.64
C GLU A 55 6.63 -5.39 19.50
N VAL A 56 6.04 -4.24 19.82
CA VAL A 56 5.39 -3.37 18.84
C VAL A 56 6.38 -2.30 18.44
N THR A 57 6.82 -2.37 17.19
CA THR A 57 7.81 -1.46 16.64
C THR A 57 7.20 -0.22 15.99
N SER A 58 8.03 0.80 15.77
CA SER A 58 7.68 2.03 15.04
C SER A 58 7.15 1.72 13.63
N THR A 59 7.69 0.71 12.95
CA THR A 59 7.17 0.21 11.66
C THR A 59 5.73 -0.27 11.77
N VAL A 60 5.37 -1.04 12.81
CA VAL A 60 4.00 -1.53 13.00
C VAL A 60 3.03 -0.35 13.18
N ILE A 61 3.41 0.65 13.96
CA ILE A 61 2.58 1.83 14.16
C ILE A 61 2.45 2.64 12.86
N ASN A 62 3.54 2.83 12.12
CA ASN A 62 3.54 3.56 10.85
C ASN A 62 2.70 2.85 9.79
N THR A 63 2.72 1.51 9.74
CA THR A 63 1.84 0.74 8.85
C THR A 63 0.38 0.85 9.25
N TRP A 64 0.04 0.87 10.55
CA TRP A 64 -1.34 1.09 11.02
C TRP A 64 -1.83 2.50 10.71
N ALA A 65 -0.98 3.51 10.91
CA ALA A 65 -1.24 4.88 10.51
C ALA A 65 -1.54 4.97 9.00
N MET A 66 -0.72 4.32 8.17
CA MET A 66 -0.92 4.28 6.72
C MET A 66 -2.23 3.56 6.34
N MET A 67 -2.53 2.42 6.96
CA MET A 67 -3.79 1.69 6.72
C MET A 67 -5.00 2.54 7.11
N LEU A 68 -4.93 3.25 8.22
CA LEU A 68 -5.99 4.14 8.67
C LEU A 68 -6.14 5.34 7.70
N LEU A 69 -5.03 5.95 7.27
CA LEU A 69 -5.02 7.02 6.28
C LEU A 69 -5.70 6.60 4.97
N LEU A 70 -5.26 5.48 4.40
CA LEU A 70 -5.78 4.96 3.14
C LEU A 70 -7.23 4.49 3.29
N GLY A 71 -7.56 3.77 4.36
CA GLY A 71 -8.91 3.26 4.61
C GLY A 71 -9.93 4.37 4.84
N VAL A 72 -9.60 5.35 5.70
CA VAL A 72 -10.45 6.53 5.93
C VAL A 72 -10.53 7.37 4.67
N GLY A 73 -9.41 7.57 3.96
CA GLY A 73 -9.40 8.31 2.70
C GLY A 73 -10.30 7.69 1.64
N ALA A 74 -10.16 6.39 1.40
CA ALA A 74 -11.00 5.64 0.48
C ALA A 74 -12.49 5.72 0.88
N TYR A 75 -12.81 5.55 2.17
CA TYR A 75 -14.19 5.67 2.66
C TYR A 75 -14.79 7.06 2.46
N LEU A 76 -14.05 8.11 2.83
CA LEU A 76 -14.51 9.50 2.76
C LEU A 76 -14.72 9.99 1.32
N ILE A 77 -13.90 9.50 0.39
CA ILE A 77 -14.02 9.76 -1.05
C ILE A 77 -15.16 8.92 -1.63
N GLY A 78 -15.18 7.61 -1.35
CA GLY A 78 -16.16 6.65 -1.88
C GLY A 78 -17.60 6.96 -1.49
N ARG A 79 -17.84 7.49 -0.28
CA ARG A 79 -19.21 7.86 0.17
C ARG A 79 -19.84 9.02 -0.61
N ASN A 80 -19.06 9.77 -1.40
CA ASN A 80 -19.52 10.97 -2.11
C ASN A 80 -19.27 10.90 -3.63
N LEU A 81 -19.21 9.70 -4.21
CA LEU A 81 -19.06 9.51 -5.65
C LEU A 81 -20.22 10.16 -6.41
N LYS A 82 -19.89 10.81 -7.52
CA LYS A 82 -20.86 11.53 -8.34
C LYS A 82 -20.83 11.07 -9.78
N LEU A 83 -22.00 11.15 -10.43
CA LEU A 83 -22.14 10.96 -11.86
C LEU A 83 -21.34 11.99 -12.69
N ARG A 84 -21.24 13.23 -12.21
CA ARG A 84 -20.29 14.23 -12.75
C ARG A 84 -19.11 14.35 -11.79
N PRO A 85 -18.00 13.63 -12.06
CA PRO A 85 -16.87 13.57 -11.16
C PRO A 85 -16.22 14.96 -10.98
N GLY A 86 -15.64 15.17 -9.81
CA GLY A 86 -14.77 16.32 -9.55
C GLY A 86 -13.30 15.96 -9.80
N LEU A 87 -12.38 16.90 -9.53
CA LEU A 87 -10.95 16.72 -9.82
C LEU A 87 -10.34 15.49 -9.15
N VAL A 88 -10.56 15.27 -7.86
CA VAL A 88 -9.97 14.12 -7.14
C VAL A 88 -10.55 12.78 -7.62
N GLN A 89 -11.86 12.72 -7.88
CA GLN A 89 -12.49 11.50 -8.42
C GLN A 89 -11.95 11.21 -9.82
N ASN A 90 -11.83 12.22 -10.70
CA ASN A 90 -11.21 12.05 -12.01
C ASN A 90 -9.77 11.51 -11.91
N MET A 91 -8.97 12.06 -10.99
CA MET A 91 -7.59 11.62 -10.81
C MET A 91 -7.52 10.17 -10.30
N LEU A 92 -8.37 9.80 -9.34
CA LEU A 92 -8.42 8.44 -8.82
C LEU A 92 -8.96 7.44 -9.83
N GLU A 93 -10.01 7.80 -10.58
CA GLU A 93 -10.53 6.99 -11.68
C GLU A 93 -9.43 6.77 -12.73
N TRP A 94 -8.70 7.82 -13.09
CA TRP A 94 -7.56 7.69 -14.01
C TRP A 94 -6.46 6.75 -13.49
N ILE A 95 -6.13 6.80 -12.20
CA ILE A 95 -5.16 5.88 -11.58
C ILE A 95 -5.69 4.44 -11.61
N VAL A 96 -6.95 4.22 -11.25
CA VAL A 96 -7.57 2.88 -11.26
C VAL A 96 -7.63 2.33 -12.68
N GLU A 97 -8.00 3.15 -13.67
CA GLU A 97 -7.97 2.77 -15.09
C GLU A 97 -6.56 2.43 -15.56
N ALA A 98 -5.52 3.16 -15.10
CA ALA A 98 -4.14 2.84 -15.44
C ALA A 98 -3.73 1.47 -14.87
N ILE A 99 -4.15 1.16 -13.63
CA ILE A 99 -3.92 -0.15 -13.00
C ILE A 99 -4.68 -1.24 -13.76
N GLU A 100 -5.94 -1.01 -14.14
CA GLU A 100 -6.73 -1.94 -14.95
C GLU A 100 -6.08 -2.25 -16.29
N ARG A 101 -5.58 -1.23 -16.99
CA ARG A 101 -4.85 -1.40 -18.26
C ARG A 101 -3.60 -2.24 -18.06
N LEU A 102 -2.82 -1.96 -17.02
CA LEU A 102 -1.62 -2.74 -16.70
C LEU A 102 -1.96 -4.22 -16.43
N ILE A 103 -3.00 -4.49 -15.65
CA ILE A 103 -3.45 -5.87 -15.37
C ILE A 103 -3.87 -6.55 -16.67
N ARG A 104 -4.67 -5.89 -17.51
CA ARG A 104 -5.16 -6.42 -18.79
C ARG A 104 -4.01 -6.77 -19.73
N GLU A 105 -3.02 -5.88 -19.83
CA GLU A 105 -1.83 -6.08 -20.67
C GLU A 105 -0.93 -7.21 -20.15
N MET A 106 -0.75 -7.32 -18.82
CA MET A 106 0.14 -8.32 -18.23
C MET A 106 -0.48 -9.72 -18.14
N VAL A 107 -1.77 -9.80 -17.81
CA VAL A 107 -2.47 -11.08 -17.60
C VAL A 107 -3.12 -11.58 -18.89
N GLY A 108 -3.51 -10.68 -19.80
CA GLY A 108 -4.17 -11.02 -21.05
C GLY A 108 -5.65 -11.41 -20.88
N VAL A 109 -6.32 -10.89 -19.85
CA VAL A 109 -7.75 -11.14 -19.58
C VAL A 109 -8.57 -9.86 -19.68
N GLU A 110 -9.81 -9.97 -20.17
CA GLU A 110 -10.69 -8.81 -20.27
C GLU A 110 -11.30 -8.38 -18.93
N ASP A 111 -11.59 -9.34 -18.07
CA ASP A 111 -12.12 -9.08 -16.73
C ASP A 111 -10.96 -8.99 -15.71
N THR A 112 -10.68 -7.77 -15.27
CA THR A 112 -9.64 -7.45 -14.30
C THR A 112 -10.16 -7.40 -12.86
N SER A 113 -11.48 -7.53 -12.66
CA SER A 113 -12.16 -7.28 -11.37
C SER A 113 -11.64 -8.15 -10.24
N ILE A 114 -11.18 -9.36 -10.56
CA ILE A 114 -10.62 -10.30 -9.60
C ILE A 114 -9.22 -9.90 -9.10
N PHE A 115 -8.45 -9.20 -9.92
CA PHE A 115 -7.08 -8.77 -9.60
C PHE A 115 -7.05 -7.39 -8.95
N LEU A 116 -7.99 -6.52 -9.33
CA LEU A 116 -8.02 -5.12 -8.91
C LEU A 116 -7.95 -4.89 -7.40
N PRO A 117 -8.67 -5.65 -6.54
CA PRO A 117 -8.60 -5.42 -5.10
C PRO A 117 -7.18 -5.60 -4.56
N LEU A 118 -6.44 -6.62 -5.02
CA LEU A 118 -5.08 -6.85 -4.54
C LEU A 118 -4.09 -5.88 -5.17
N VAL A 119 -4.05 -5.84 -6.50
CA VAL A 119 -3.07 -5.03 -7.25
C VAL A 119 -3.28 -3.55 -6.97
N GLY A 120 -4.55 -3.11 -6.94
CA GLY A 120 -4.91 -1.75 -6.59
C GLY A 120 -4.49 -1.39 -5.16
N THR A 121 -4.79 -2.22 -4.18
CA THR A 121 -4.38 -1.97 -2.78
C THR A 121 -2.86 -1.88 -2.65
N LEU A 122 -2.12 -2.81 -3.27
CA LEU A 122 -0.65 -2.76 -3.27
C LEU A 122 -0.13 -1.50 -3.95
N ALA A 123 -0.68 -1.12 -5.11
CA ALA A 123 -0.27 0.09 -5.82
C ALA A 123 -0.52 1.36 -5.00
N PHE A 124 -1.71 1.50 -4.41
CA PHE A 124 -2.03 2.64 -3.55
C PHE A 124 -1.22 2.64 -2.27
N PHE A 125 -0.99 1.49 -1.64
CA PHE A 125 -0.19 1.40 -0.42
C PHE A 125 1.27 1.75 -0.68
N ILE A 126 1.92 1.08 -1.63
CA ILE A 126 3.33 1.31 -1.97
C ILE A 126 3.53 2.74 -2.49
N GLY A 127 2.66 3.19 -3.40
CA GLY A 127 2.72 4.55 -3.94
C GLY A 127 2.58 5.61 -2.86
N THR A 128 1.62 5.46 -1.95
CA THR A 128 1.43 6.42 -0.86
C THR A 128 2.57 6.35 0.16
N ALA A 129 3.04 5.16 0.52
CA ALA A 129 4.16 5.00 1.45
C ALA A 129 5.43 5.67 0.91
N ASN A 130 5.74 5.47 -0.37
CA ASN A 130 6.91 6.09 -0.98
C ASN A 130 6.77 7.62 -1.12
N LEU A 131 5.55 8.14 -1.26
CA LEU A 131 5.30 9.59 -1.33
C LEU A 131 5.25 10.24 0.06
N ILE A 132 4.75 9.54 1.08
CA ILE A 132 4.58 10.13 2.42
C ILE A 132 5.91 10.42 3.09
N GLY A 133 6.94 9.61 2.80
CA GLY A 133 8.30 9.84 3.32
C GLY A 133 8.95 11.12 2.80
N LEU A 134 8.38 11.76 1.76
CA LEU A 134 8.84 13.07 1.28
C LEU A 134 8.29 14.23 2.13
N LEU A 135 7.21 14.00 2.89
CA LEU A 135 6.60 15.01 3.72
C LEU A 135 7.35 15.11 5.06
N PRO A 136 7.80 16.32 5.47
CA PRO A 136 8.51 16.48 6.73
C PRO A 136 7.61 16.08 7.91
N GLY A 137 8.15 15.23 8.80
CA GLY A 137 7.45 14.73 9.99
C GLY A 137 6.57 13.50 9.76
N LEU A 138 6.63 12.86 8.58
CA LEU A 138 5.98 11.57 8.33
C LEU A 138 7.02 10.54 7.88
N LYS A 139 7.15 9.44 8.61
CA LYS A 139 8.01 8.32 8.20
C LYS A 139 7.24 7.32 7.34
N SER A 140 7.86 6.90 6.23
CA SER A 140 7.37 5.78 5.44
C SER A 140 7.64 4.47 6.18
N PRO A 141 6.75 3.46 6.11
CA PRO A 141 7.03 2.12 6.62
C PRO A 141 7.91 1.27 5.68
N THR A 142 8.23 1.74 4.47
CA THR A 142 8.99 0.98 3.46
C THR A 142 10.52 0.84 3.64
N PRO A 143 11.23 1.67 4.45
CA PRO A 143 12.64 1.43 4.75
C PRO A 143 12.88 0.11 5.48
N ASP A 144 12.01 -0.25 6.43
CA ASP A 144 12.10 -1.51 7.17
C ASP A 144 11.80 -2.70 6.25
N ILE A 145 12.74 -3.64 6.19
CA ILE A 145 12.66 -4.90 5.41
C ILE A 145 11.40 -5.72 5.70
N ASN A 146 10.85 -5.64 6.91
CA ASN A 146 9.64 -6.36 7.29
C ASN A 146 8.45 -5.99 6.39
N THR A 147 8.35 -4.71 5.99
CA THR A 147 7.22 -4.21 5.18
C THR A 147 7.27 -4.75 3.74
N PRO A 148 8.37 -4.61 2.98
CA PRO A 148 8.53 -5.26 1.67
C PRO A 148 8.42 -6.78 1.74
N LEU A 149 8.99 -7.42 2.76
CA LEU A 149 8.92 -8.87 2.94
C LEU A 149 7.47 -9.34 3.10
N ALA A 150 6.67 -8.67 3.93
CA ALA A 150 5.27 -9.00 4.12
C ALA A 150 4.48 -8.89 2.81
N MET A 151 4.69 -7.81 2.05
CA MET A 151 4.07 -7.64 0.73
C MET A 151 4.51 -8.72 -0.27
N ALA A 152 5.80 -9.07 -0.27
CA ALA A 152 6.34 -10.13 -1.13
C ALA A 152 5.71 -11.48 -0.82
N LEU A 153 5.51 -11.82 0.46
CA LEU A 153 4.81 -13.03 0.87
C LEU A 153 3.35 -13.04 0.40
N VAL A 154 2.63 -11.92 0.56
CA VAL A 154 1.25 -11.79 0.06
C VAL A 154 1.19 -12.05 -1.45
N VAL A 155 2.10 -11.44 -2.22
CA VAL A 155 2.18 -11.64 -3.68
C VAL A 155 2.57 -13.08 -4.03
N LEU A 156 3.53 -13.66 -3.30
CA LEU A 156 4.01 -15.04 -3.50
C LEU A 156 2.86 -16.05 -3.44
N PHE A 157 1.95 -15.91 -2.48
CA PHE A 157 0.77 -16.78 -2.39
C PHE A 157 -0.35 -16.38 -3.36
N SER A 158 -0.45 -15.10 -3.70
CA SER A 158 -1.50 -14.59 -4.59
C SER A 158 -1.29 -15.01 -6.05
N VAL A 159 -0.05 -15.07 -6.52
CA VAL A 159 0.25 -15.43 -7.92
C VAL A 159 -0.26 -16.84 -8.27
N PRO A 160 0.06 -17.90 -7.50
CA PRO A 160 -0.52 -19.23 -7.72
C PRO A 160 -2.04 -19.23 -7.56
N TYR A 161 -2.56 -18.52 -6.55
CA TYR A 161 -4.00 -18.42 -6.31
C TYR A 161 -4.77 -17.89 -7.53
N PHE A 162 -4.35 -16.76 -8.10
CA PHE A 162 -5.00 -16.19 -9.28
C PHE A 162 -4.69 -16.98 -10.56
N GLY A 163 -3.50 -17.59 -10.67
CA GLY A 163 -3.16 -18.46 -11.79
C GLY A 163 -4.09 -19.68 -11.87
N ILE A 164 -4.33 -20.34 -10.74
CA ILE A 164 -5.27 -21.47 -10.64
C ILE A 164 -6.71 -21.00 -10.87
N ARG A 165 -7.11 -19.84 -10.34
CA ARG A 165 -8.48 -19.36 -10.45
C ARG A 165 -8.87 -18.92 -11.87
N THR A 166 -7.92 -18.44 -12.67
CA THR A 166 -8.18 -18.02 -14.07
C THR A 166 -8.07 -19.16 -15.08
N ARG A 167 -7.12 -20.09 -14.91
CA ARG A 167 -6.85 -21.17 -15.89
C ARG A 167 -7.28 -22.57 -15.43
N GLY A 168 -7.74 -22.70 -14.19
CA GLY A 168 -7.96 -23.99 -13.53
C GLY A 168 -6.66 -24.63 -13.05
N LEU A 169 -6.76 -25.56 -12.09
CA LEU A 169 -5.60 -26.26 -11.53
C LEU A 169 -4.79 -27.00 -12.61
N TRP A 170 -5.49 -27.69 -13.51
CA TRP A 170 -4.85 -28.45 -14.58
C TRP A 170 -4.25 -27.55 -15.67
N GLY A 171 -4.91 -26.45 -16.02
CA GLY A 171 -4.39 -25.47 -16.96
C GLY A 171 -3.16 -24.73 -16.42
N TYR A 172 -3.13 -24.45 -15.11
CA TYR A 172 -1.98 -23.88 -14.43
C TYR A 172 -0.79 -24.84 -14.42
N LEU A 173 -0.98 -26.11 -14.03
CA LEU A 173 0.08 -27.12 -14.02
C LEU A 173 0.61 -27.43 -15.43
N LYS A 174 -0.27 -27.51 -16.44
CA LYS A 174 0.14 -27.77 -17.83
C LYS A 174 1.08 -26.67 -18.37
N HIS A 175 0.92 -25.43 -17.90
CA HIS A 175 1.79 -24.32 -18.28
C HIS A 175 3.25 -24.51 -17.82
N TYR A 176 3.49 -25.22 -16.72
CA TYR A 176 4.85 -25.56 -16.28
C TYR A 176 5.51 -26.64 -17.14
N VAL A 177 4.70 -27.38 -17.91
CA VAL A 177 5.15 -28.56 -18.67
C VAL A 177 5.29 -28.26 -20.18
N GLU A 178 4.74 -27.15 -20.68
CA GLU A 178 4.88 -26.71 -22.08
C GLU A 178 6.01 -25.66 -22.23
N PRO A 179 6.97 -25.81 -23.18
CA PRO A 179 7.03 -26.78 -24.28
C PRO A 179 7.98 -27.99 -24.07
N ILE A 180 8.85 -27.98 -23.05
CA ILE A 180 9.84 -29.05 -22.81
C ILE A 180 9.77 -29.50 -21.35
N PHE A 181 9.43 -30.77 -21.12
CA PHE A 181 9.31 -31.40 -19.79
C PHE A 181 10.59 -31.29 -18.91
N LEU A 182 11.76 -31.08 -19.53
CA LEU A 182 13.07 -30.94 -18.87
C LEU A 182 13.30 -29.57 -18.20
N MET A 183 12.43 -28.57 -18.42
CA MET A 183 12.52 -27.25 -17.75
C MET A 183 11.75 -27.19 -16.42
N LEU A 184 11.13 -28.30 -16.01
CA LEU A 184 10.60 -28.43 -14.65
C LEU A 184 11.78 -28.40 -13.67
N PRO A 185 11.78 -27.50 -12.67
CA PRO A 185 12.79 -27.51 -11.61
C PRO A 185 12.70 -28.79 -10.77
#